data_AF-A0A2M8PC12-F1
#
_entry.id   AF-A0A2M8PC12-F1
#
_cell.length_a   1.000
_cell.length_b   1.000
_cell.length_c   1.000
_cell.angle_alpha   90.00
_cell.angle_beta   90.00
_cell.angle_gamma   90.00
#
_symmetry.space_group_name_H-M   'P 1'
#
loop_
_entity.id
_entity.type
_entity.pdbx_description
1 polymer ?
#
loop_
_entity_poly.entity_id
_entity_poly.type
_entity_poly.pdbx_seq_one_letter_code
_entity_poly.pdbx_strand_id
1 'polypeptide(L)'
;MIAERAPETPLKWAGGKRWLAPHLRQLWQAYLQRQPQARLVEPFCGSLSVALNLQPERALLNDLNPHLVNFWRQVQRGLQVTLPMANEKALYYAHRDRFNTLIATGQAESAEAAQLFYYLNRTGFNGLCRFNKKGRFNVPFGRYKRIAYWQTADFARLAPYLARWTFTAGNFDALALQPEDFIYADPPYDVEFTSYSAGGFSWADQVRLAEWLSAHPGPVVLSNQATARIVELYQACGFELLYLEAPRRISANGDRAPACEVLSSKNISLDIIAMPVQRKLIKTRSYPKVTKRSHTGKVHEDLAELALKKGGYSVQKQVDIGVLSTGKTYRADLVASKSDSQFLISLKWQQSPGTAEEKIPFEVICLIEAVQKSNGKYKHAYLVLGGDGWTLRDYYTSGKLCSHLNYQKLVTIITLEKFIGLANNAQL
;
A
#
# COMPACT_ATOMS: atom_id res chain seq x y z
N MET A 1 -12.95 38.41 3.36
CA MET A 1 -11.78 37.88 4.10
C MET A 1 -10.98 37.02 3.13
N ILE A 2 -9.72 37.37 2.86
CA ILE A 2 -8.82 36.53 2.07
C ILE A 2 -8.59 35.27 2.91
N ALA A 3 -8.98 34.09 2.40
CA ALA A 3 -8.76 32.83 3.11
C ALA A 3 -7.27 32.72 3.43
N GLU A 4 -6.92 32.73 4.72
CA GLU A 4 -5.55 32.66 5.17
C GLU A 4 -4.94 31.35 4.63
N ARG A 5 -3.87 31.48 3.85
CA ARG A 5 -3.26 30.34 3.18
C ARG A 5 -2.69 29.40 4.23
N ALA A 6 -3.11 28.14 4.21
CA ALA A 6 -2.64 27.14 5.18
C ALA A 6 -1.09 27.11 5.26
N PRO A 7 -0.51 26.91 6.46
CA PRO A 7 0.92 26.90 6.67
C PRO A 7 1.59 25.82 5.79
N GLU A 8 2.73 26.18 5.22
CA GLU A 8 3.51 25.26 4.40
C GLU A 8 4.42 24.39 5.25
N THR A 9 4.74 23.19 4.76
CA THR A 9 5.73 22.33 5.41
C THR A 9 7.15 22.71 4.98
N PRO A 10 8.13 22.78 5.91
CA PRO A 10 9.54 23.02 5.58
C PRO A 10 10.18 21.85 4.81
N LEU A 11 9.68 20.63 4.96
CA LEU A 11 10.29 19.41 4.42
C LEU A 11 9.85 19.13 2.98
N LYS A 12 10.80 18.66 2.16
CA LYS A 12 10.51 17.96 0.90
C LYS A 12 10.19 16.51 1.26
N TRP A 13 9.03 16.00 0.89
CA TRP A 13 8.62 14.65 1.26
C TRP A 13 8.01 13.92 0.08
N ALA A 14 8.49 12.71 -0.19
CA ALA A 14 7.90 11.85 -1.20
C ALA A 14 6.45 11.54 -0.80
N GLY A 15 5.54 11.56 -1.77
CA GLY A 15 4.13 11.28 -1.52
C GLY A 15 3.31 12.43 -0.91
N GLY A 16 3.88 13.63 -0.74
CA GLY A 16 3.19 14.75 -0.09
C GLY A 16 1.77 15.05 -0.65
N LYS A 17 0.77 14.99 0.22
CA LYS A 17 -0.67 15.03 -0.11
C LYS A 17 -1.31 16.42 -0.06
N ARG A 18 -0.54 17.47 -0.35
CA ARG A 18 -1.08 18.85 -0.40
C ARG A 18 -2.25 18.99 -1.37
N TRP A 19 -2.25 18.22 -2.46
CA TRP A 19 -3.33 18.22 -3.45
C TRP A 19 -4.62 17.56 -2.94
N LEU A 20 -4.51 16.62 -1.99
CA LEU A 20 -5.65 15.90 -1.40
C LEU A 20 -6.30 16.68 -0.25
N ALA A 21 -5.56 17.62 0.34
CA ALA A 21 -6.02 18.44 1.46
C ALA A 21 -7.38 19.14 1.26
N PRO A 22 -7.76 19.66 0.08
CA PRO A 22 -9.09 20.23 -0.13
C PRO A 22 -10.24 19.23 0.03
N HIS A 23 -10.02 17.96 -0.33
CA HIS A 23 -11.01 16.90 -0.15
C HIS A 23 -11.13 16.51 1.34
N LEU A 24 -9.99 16.29 2.00
CA LEU A 24 -9.93 15.96 3.42
C LEU A 24 -10.51 17.07 4.30
N ARG A 25 -10.33 18.35 3.90
CA ARG A 25 -10.89 19.49 4.63
C ARG A 25 -12.41 19.45 4.67
N GLN A 26 -13.07 19.03 3.60
CA GLN A 26 -14.54 18.93 3.57
C GLN A 26 -15.03 17.85 4.55
N LEU A 27 -14.38 16.68 4.53
CA LEU A 27 -14.67 15.58 5.46
C LEU A 27 -14.43 16.00 6.92
N TRP A 28 -13.27 16.62 7.19
CA TRP A 28 -12.89 17.09 8.52
C TRP A 28 -13.87 18.12 9.07
N GLN A 29 -14.24 19.14 8.28
CA GLN A 29 -15.18 20.18 8.70
C GLN A 29 -16.59 19.62 8.95
N ALA A 30 -17.07 18.72 8.10
CA ALA A 30 -18.36 18.06 8.32
C ALA A 30 -18.37 17.21 9.59
N TYR A 31 -17.24 16.57 9.94
CA TYR A 31 -17.12 15.83 11.18
C TYR A 31 -17.07 16.75 12.40
N LEU A 32 -16.29 17.84 12.34
CA LEU A 32 -16.19 18.83 13.43
C LEU A 32 -17.53 19.48 13.78
N GLN A 33 -18.44 19.66 12.83
CA GLN A 33 -19.80 20.14 13.10
C GLN A 33 -20.56 19.23 14.08
N ARG A 34 -20.24 17.93 14.10
CA ARG A 34 -20.86 16.91 14.96
C ARG A 34 -20.03 16.63 16.21
N GLN A 35 -18.70 16.71 16.08
CA GLN A 35 -17.73 16.42 17.13
C GLN A 35 -16.68 17.55 17.21
N PRO A 36 -17.01 18.72 17.80
CA PRO A 36 -16.13 19.89 17.78
C PRO A 36 -14.77 19.69 18.47
N GLN A 37 -14.68 18.71 19.37
CA GLN A 37 -13.46 18.38 20.12
C GLN A 37 -12.68 17.19 19.54
N ALA A 38 -13.06 16.71 18.35
CA ALA A 38 -12.41 15.60 17.69
C ALA A 38 -10.90 15.86 17.53
N ARG A 39 -10.13 14.78 17.67
CA ARG A 39 -8.68 14.79 17.46
C ARG A 39 -8.37 14.16 16.09
N LEU A 40 -7.47 14.80 15.34
CA LEU A 40 -6.92 14.20 14.13
C LEU A 40 -5.85 13.18 14.50
N VAL A 41 -5.88 12.00 13.90
CA VAL A 41 -4.82 11.00 14.03
C VAL A 41 -4.22 10.72 12.66
N GLU A 42 -2.91 10.92 12.52
CA GLU A 42 -2.16 10.51 11.32
C GLU A 42 -1.12 9.45 11.70
N PRO A 43 -1.37 8.16 11.43
CA PRO A 43 -0.41 7.10 11.73
C PRO A 43 0.89 7.16 10.91
N PHE A 44 0.85 7.89 9.78
CA PHE A 44 1.94 8.11 8.83
C PHE A 44 2.04 9.60 8.50
N CYS A 45 2.35 10.44 9.48
CA CYS A 45 2.20 11.89 9.39
C CYS A 45 3.18 12.54 8.40
N GLY A 46 4.33 11.91 8.12
CA GLY A 46 5.32 12.43 7.18
C GLY A 46 5.66 13.91 7.42
N SER A 47 5.50 14.73 6.37
CA SER A 47 5.78 16.16 6.42
C SER A 47 4.67 17.03 7.01
N LEU A 48 3.62 16.45 7.61
CA LEU A 48 2.45 17.13 8.17
C LEU A 48 1.64 17.92 7.13
N SER A 49 1.76 17.56 5.85
CA SER A 49 1.10 18.29 4.77
C SER A 49 -0.43 18.31 4.93
N VAL A 50 -1.03 17.24 5.49
CA VAL A 50 -2.47 17.17 5.75
C VAL A 50 -2.81 17.89 7.05
N ALA A 51 -2.22 17.52 8.19
CA ALA A 51 -2.44 18.19 9.48
C ALA A 51 -2.32 19.72 9.40
N LEU A 52 -1.28 20.26 8.76
CA LEU A 52 -1.11 21.72 8.60
C LEU A 52 -2.20 22.36 7.73
N ASN A 53 -2.81 21.62 6.79
CA ASN A 53 -3.92 22.12 5.98
C ASN A 53 -5.28 21.96 6.66
N LEU A 54 -5.44 20.98 7.55
CA LEU A 54 -6.67 20.77 8.33
C LEU A 54 -6.72 21.62 9.59
N GLN A 55 -5.55 21.99 10.13
CA GLN A 55 -5.37 22.81 11.34
C GLN A 55 -6.22 22.31 12.52
N PRO A 56 -6.16 21.02 12.88
CA PRO A 56 -6.91 20.51 14.02
C PRO A 56 -6.39 21.17 15.32
N GLU A 57 -7.30 21.40 16.26
CA GLU A 57 -6.92 21.88 17.60
C GLU A 57 -6.05 20.84 18.34
N ARG A 58 -6.36 19.55 18.16
CA ARG A 58 -5.64 18.42 18.76
C ARG A 58 -5.27 17.42 17.66
N ALA A 59 -4.02 16.96 17.69
CA ALA A 59 -3.58 15.90 16.79
C ALA A 59 -2.71 14.86 17.50
N LEU A 60 -2.80 13.60 17.08
CA LEU A 60 -1.85 12.54 17.39
C LEU A 60 -1.15 12.13 16.08
N LEU A 61 0.12 12.45 15.97
CA LEU A 61 0.90 12.34 14.74
C LEU A 61 2.01 11.33 14.96
N ASN A 62 2.01 10.27 14.15
CA ASN A 62 2.97 9.19 14.23
C ASN A 62 3.72 9.01 12.93
N ASP A 63 4.97 8.59 13.02
CA ASP A 63 5.71 8.07 11.88
C ASP A 63 6.68 7.00 12.38
N LEU A 64 7.02 6.04 11.53
CA LEU A 64 8.03 5.03 11.87
C LEU A 64 9.43 5.65 11.95
N ASN A 65 9.67 6.77 11.26
CA ASN A 65 10.97 7.43 11.23
C ASN A 65 11.21 8.31 12.47
N PRO A 66 12.06 7.90 13.42
CA PRO A 66 12.28 8.65 14.66
C PRO A 66 12.97 10.00 14.43
N HIS A 67 13.75 10.17 13.34
CA HIS A 67 14.43 11.42 13.04
C HIS A 67 13.46 12.50 12.54
N LEU A 68 12.44 12.09 11.78
CA LEU A 68 11.34 12.96 11.38
C LEU A 68 10.54 13.42 12.61
N VAL A 69 10.22 12.49 13.50
CA VAL A 69 9.48 12.77 14.73
C VAL A 69 10.28 13.69 15.65
N ASN A 70 11.59 13.45 15.82
CA ASN A 70 12.46 14.36 16.54
C ASN A 70 12.43 15.77 15.92
N PHE A 71 12.58 15.88 14.60
CA PHE A 71 12.51 17.19 13.94
C PHE A 71 11.23 17.96 14.30
N TRP A 72 10.05 17.34 14.20
CA TRP A 72 8.80 18.00 14.54
C TRP A 72 8.67 18.35 16.02
N ARG A 73 9.14 17.49 16.93
CA ARG A 73 9.20 17.80 18.37
C ARG A 73 10.08 19.02 18.66
N GLN A 74 11.22 19.14 17.97
CA GLN A 74 12.10 20.30 18.14
C GLN A 74 11.47 21.57 17.54
N VAL A 75 10.79 21.48 16.39
CA VAL A 75 10.03 22.62 15.84
C VAL A 75 8.93 23.06 16.80
N GLN A 76 8.16 22.12 17.37
CA GLN A 76 7.14 22.40 18.39
C GLN A 76 7.72 23.13 19.61
N ARG A 77 8.95 22.80 20.01
CA ARG A 77 9.68 23.41 21.13
C ARG A 77 10.39 24.73 20.78
N GLY A 78 10.24 25.24 19.56
CA GLY A 78 10.87 26.49 19.11
C GLY A 78 12.30 26.30 18.59
N LEU A 79 12.47 25.36 17.66
CA LEU A 79 13.75 25.06 16.99
C LEU A 79 14.52 26.33 16.58
N GLN A 80 15.73 26.46 17.12
CA GLN A 80 16.67 27.52 16.77
C GLN A 80 17.64 27.03 15.70
N VAL A 81 17.72 27.74 14.57
CA VAL A 81 18.68 27.42 13.51
C VAL A 81 20.01 28.09 13.83
N THR A 82 21.00 27.28 14.16
CA THR A 82 22.37 27.73 14.50
C THR A 82 23.42 27.11 13.58
N LEU A 83 23.09 26.03 12.88
CA LEU A 83 24.00 25.38 11.95
C LEU A 83 24.18 26.18 10.66
N PRO A 84 25.39 26.21 10.07
CA PRO A 84 25.61 26.73 8.73
C PRO A 84 24.78 25.97 7.70
N MET A 85 23.96 26.70 6.93
CA MET A 85 23.09 26.16 5.87
C MET A 85 23.58 26.64 4.49
N ALA A 86 24.61 25.99 3.94
CA ALA A 86 25.13 26.29 2.61
C ALA A 86 24.93 25.12 1.65
N ASN A 87 24.63 25.42 0.38
CA ASN A 87 24.46 24.43 -0.69
C ASN A 87 25.82 23.99 -1.26
N GLU A 88 26.66 23.40 -0.40
CA GLU A 88 28.03 23.04 -0.72
C GLU A 88 28.26 21.56 -0.48
N LYS A 89 28.90 20.89 -1.45
CA LYS A 89 29.11 19.45 -1.42
C LYS A 89 29.94 18.99 -0.21
N ALA A 90 30.99 19.74 0.14
CA ALA A 90 31.86 19.40 1.27
C ALA A 90 31.10 19.51 2.60
N LEU A 91 30.43 20.65 2.83
CA LEU A 91 29.57 20.86 4.00
C LEU A 91 28.48 19.79 4.10
N TYR A 92 27.87 19.41 2.98
CA TYR A 92 26.84 18.38 2.95
C TYR A 92 27.32 17.04 3.51
N TYR A 93 28.50 16.57 3.08
CA TYR A 93 29.03 15.30 3.56
C TYR A 93 29.51 15.40 5.01
N ALA A 94 30.08 16.54 5.43
CA ALA A 94 30.41 16.78 6.83
C ALA A 94 29.18 16.71 7.75
N HIS A 95 28.10 17.41 7.38
CA HIS A 95 26.82 17.37 8.10
C HIS A 95 26.19 15.98 8.09
N ARG A 96 26.30 15.24 6.98
CA ARG A 96 25.82 13.86 6.90
C ARG A 96 26.58 12.92 7.84
N ASP A 97 27.89 13.08 7.93
CA ASP A 97 28.73 12.26 8.80
C ASP A 97 28.50 12.62 10.27
N ARG A 98 28.31 13.91 10.59
CA ARG A 98 27.90 14.36 11.93
C ARG A 98 26.54 13.80 12.31
N PHE A 99 25.56 13.87 11.44
CA PHE A 99 24.23 13.29 11.68
C PHE A 99 24.30 11.79 11.95
N ASN A 100 25.05 11.05 11.14
CA ASN A 100 25.27 9.61 11.35
C ASN A 100 26.03 9.31 12.66
N THR A 101 26.92 10.21 13.10
CA THR A 101 27.62 10.10 14.38
C THR A 101 26.65 10.27 15.55
N LEU A 102 25.75 11.26 15.48
CA LEU A 102 24.70 11.45 16.50
C LEU A 102 23.77 10.23 16.57
N ILE A 103 23.46 9.60 15.44
CA ILE A 103 22.70 8.33 15.42
C ILE A 103 23.47 7.23 16.14
N ALA A 104 24.72 6.99 15.76
CA ALA A 104 25.54 5.92 16.32
C ALA A 104 25.83 6.07 17.82
N THR A 105 25.83 7.31 18.33
CA THR A 105 26.11 7.64 19.73
C THR A 105 24.84 7.82 20.58
N GLY A 106 23.65 7.55 20.02
CA GLY A 106 22.37 7.66 20.75
C GLY A 106 21.89 9.09 20.97
N GLN A 107 22.45 10.07 20.25
CA GLN A 107 22.13 11.51 20.36
C GLN A 107 21.19 12.00 19.24
N ALA A 108 20.48 11.07 18.59
CA ALA A 108 19.60 11.36 17.45
C ALA A 108 18.36 12.20 17.79
N GLU A 109 18.00 12.32 19.07
CA GLU A 109 16.87 13.13 19.57
C GLU A 109 17.27 14.57 19.94
N SER A 110 18.53 14.96 19.66
CA SER A 110 19.01 16.31 19.94
C SER A 110 18.44 17.35 18.96
N ALA A 111 18.47 18.63 19.37
CA ALA A 111 18.16 19.75 18.49
C ALA A 111 19.15 19.85 17.31
N GLU A 112 20.43 19.51 17.51
CA GLU A 112 21.42 19.44 16.44
C GLU A 112 21.02 18.41 15.39
N ALA A 113 20.61 17.21 15.80
CA ALA A 113 20.14 16.17 14.89
C ALA A 113 18.92 16.61 14.07
N ALA A 114 17.98 17.36 14.68
CA ALA A 114 16.83 17.92 13.96
C ALA A 114 17.24 18.96 12.90
N GLN A 115 18.18 19.85 13.22
CA GLN A 115 18.70 20.83 12.25
C GLN A 115 19.43 20.13 11.09
N LEU A 116 20.27 19.14 11.40
CA LEU A 116 20.97 18.34 10.39
C LEU A 116 19.98 17.55 9.52
N PHE A 117 18.96 16.94 10.11
CA PHE A 117 17.91 16.24 9.36
C PHE A 117 17.21 17.16 8.36
N TYR A 118 16.81 18.36 8.80
CA TYR A 118 16.23 19.39 7.94
C TYR A 118 17.19 19.78 6.80
N TYR A 119 18.44 20.11 7.12
CA TYR A 119 19.44 20.47 6.13
C TYR A 119 19.65 19.37 5.08
N LEU A 120 19.84 18.13 5.52
CA LEU A 120 20.04 16.98 4.65
C LEU A 120 18.82 16.73 3.76
N ASN A 121 17.60 16.95 4.26
CA ASN A 121 16.38 16.88 3.47
C ASN A 121 16.30 17.97 2.38
N ARG A 122 16.72 19.20 2.69
CA ARG A 122 16.65 20.32 1.73
C ARG A 122 17.72 20.23 0.65
N THR A 123 18.91 19.75 1.03
CA THR A 123 20.14 19.75 0.23
C THR A 123 20.43 18.41 -0.46
N GLY A 124 19.93 17.31 0.10
CA GLY A 124 20.09 15.97 -0.46
C GLY A 124 19.30 15.74 -1.74
N PHE A 125 19.71 14.75 -2.53
CA PHE A 125 19.09 14.42 -3.81
C PHE A 125 17.59 14.17 -3.69
N ASN A 126 16.80 14.95 -4.44
CA ASN A 126 15.33 14.94 -4.50
C ASN A 126 14.60 15.02 -3.15
N GLY A 127 15.26 15.48 -2.09
CA GLY A 127 14.69 15.46 -0.74
C GLY A 127 14.33 14.07 -0.25
N LEU A 128 15.00 13.03 -0.77
CA LEU A 128 14.81 11.67 -0.30
C LEU A 128 15.20 11.56 1.17
N CYS A 129 14.49 10.70 1.90
CA CYS A 129 14.84 10.28 3.24
C CYS A 129 15.15 8.79 3.18
N ARG A 130 16.44 8.42 3.26
CA ARG A 130 16.87 7.02 3.11
C ARG A 130 18.00 6.68 4.06
N PHE A 131 17.84 5.55 4.72
CA PHE A 131 18.79 4.96 5.64
C PHE A 131 19.20 3.58 5.12
N ASN A 132 20.44 3.19 5.35
CA ASN A 132 20.89 1.84 5.04
C ASN A 132 20.51 0.85 6.16
N LYS A 133 20.81 -0.44 5.97
CA LYS A 133 20.56 -1.49 6.97
C LYS A 133 21.27 -1.27 8.32
N LYS A 134 22.27 -0.39 8.38
CA LYS A 134 22.97 0.00 9.62
C LYS A 134 22.36 1.27 10.27
N GLY A 135 21.18 1.72 9.80
CA GLY A 135 20.52 2.92 10.31
C GLY A 135 21.20 4.24 9.91
N ARG A 136 22.17 4.23 8.98
CA ARG A 136 22.89 5.45 8.57
C ARG A 136 22.22 6.11 7.37
N PHE A 137 22.03 7.42 7.45
CA PHE A 137 21.55 8.25 6.34
C PHE A 137 22.54 8.20 5.18
N ASN A 138 22.06 7.83 3.98
CA ASN A 138 22.91 7.52 2.83
C ASN A 138 22.45 8.19 1.52
N VAL A 139 21.71 9.30 1.61
CA VAL A 139 21.32 10.08 0.43
C VAL A 139 22.52 10.90 -0.07
N PRO A 140 22.80 10.95 -1.38
CA PRO A 140 23.87 11.77 -1.94
C PRO A 140 23.48 13.26 -2.01
N PHE A 141 24.48 14.13 -2.18
CA PHE A 141 24.28 15.56 -2.38
C PHE A 141 23.39 15.85 -3.61
N GLY A 142 22.40 16.72 -3.45
CA GLY A 142 21.53 17.19 -4.54
C GLY A 142 22.17 18.32 -5.33
N ARG A 143 21.92 18.38 -6.64
CA ARG A 143 22.43 19.45 -7.52
C ARG A 143 21.38 20.53 -7.74
N TYR A 144 21.16 21.36 -6.72
CA TYR A 144 20.22 22.48 -6.80
C TYR A 144 20.95 23.80 -7.11
N LYS A 145 20.33 24.68 -7.90
CA LYS A 145 20.89 26.02 -8.18
C LYS A 145 20.80 26.95 -6.97
N ARG A 146 19.65 26.94 -6.27
CA ARG A 146 19.39 27.71 -5.06
C ARG A 146 18.51 26.91 -4.11
N ILE A 147 18.73 27.06 -2.82
CA ILE A 147 17.91 26.45 -1.77
C ILE A 147 17.52 27.55 -0.79
N ALA A 148 16.22 27.73 -0.59
CA ALA A 148 15.70 28.54 0.50
C ALA A 148 15.61 27.67 1.75
N TYR A 149 16.49 27.95 2.71
CA TYR A 149 16.46 27.37 4.05
C TYR A 149 15.62 28.26 4.96
N TRP A 150 14.72 27.63 5.69
CA TRP A 150 13.97 28.27 6.76
C TRP A 150 14.91 28.64 7.89
N GLN A 151 14.71 29.83 8.43
CA GLN A 151 15.39 30.33 9.61
C GLN A 151 14.52 30.14 10.84
N THR A 152 15.06 30.42 12.03
CA THR A 152 14.31 30.36 13.30
C THR A 152 12.93 31.02 13.21
N ALA A 153 12.86 32.23 12.65
CA ALA A 153 11.61 32.98 12.55
C ALA A 153 10.56 32.28 11.66
N ASP A 154 10.99 31.50 10.65
CA ASP A 154 10.07 30.73 9.81
C ASP A 154 9.49 29.54 10.57
N PHE A 155 10.32 28.82 11.33
CA PHE A 155 9.84 27.70 12.18
C PHE A 155 8.92 28.18 13.30
N ALA A 156 9.20 29.34 13.89
CA ALA A 156 8.38 29.92 14.95
C ALA A 156 6.92 30.15 14.52
N ARG A 157 6.67 30.38 13.23
CA ARG A 157 5.31 30.53 12.68
C ARG A 157 4.47 29.26 12.79
N LEU A 158 5.10 28.09 12.95
CA LEU A 158 4.38 26.83 13.12
C LEU A 158 4.00 26.55 14.58
N ALA A 159 4.67 27.17 15.54
CA ALA A 159 4.50 26.87 16.97
C ALA A 159 3.04 26.94 17.46
N PRO A 160 2.21 27.94 17.06
CA PRO A 160 0.81 28.00 17.50
C PRO A 160 -0.01 26.79 17.03
N TYR A 161 0.22 26.30 15.82
CA TYR A 161 -0.48 25.12 15.28
C TYR A 161 -0.03 23.84 15.99
N LEU A 162 1.26 23.70 16.25
CA LEU A 162 1.83 22.48 16.84
C LEU A 162 1.62 22.38 18.34
N ALA A 163 1.24 23.45 19.04
CA ALA A 163 1.24 23.55 20.51
C ALA A 163 0.48 22.43 21.22
N ARG A 164 -0.59 21.91 20.61
CA ARG A 164 -1.47 20.87 21.17
C ARG A 164 -1.43 19.56 20.39
N TRP A 165 -0.40 19.38 19.56
CA TRP A 165 -0.19 18.16 18.79
C TRP A 165 0.78 17.24 19.52
N THR A 166 0.50 15.95 19.50
CA THR A 166 1.34 14.92 20.13
C THR A 166 2.08 14.17 19.03
N PHE A 167 3.40 14.06 19.18
CA PHE A 167 4.26 13.36 18.21
C PHE A 167 4.79 12.06 18.80
N THR A 168 4.59 10.96 18.09
CA THR A 168 5.03 9.60 18.46
C THR A 168 5.86 8.97 17.34
N ALA A 169 6.79 8.07 17.69
CA ALA A 169 7.58 7.32 16.73
C ALA A 169 7.40 5.83 16.98
N GLY A 170 6.85 5.09 16.01
CA GLY A 170 6.61 3.66 16.18
C GLY A 170 5.65 3.06 15.15
N ASN A 171 5.29 1.80 15.39
CA ASN A 171 4.31 1.09 14.58
C ASN A 171 2.93 1.72 14.73
N PHE A 172 2.18 1.79 13.62
CA PHE A 172 0.86 2.42 13.57
C PHE A 172 -0.14 1.77 14.55
N ASP A 173 -0.06 0.46 14.75
CA ASP A 173 -1.00 -0.33 15.57
C ASP A 173 -0.74 -0.22 17.07
N ALA A 174 0.32 0.47 17.49
CA ALA A 174 0.58 0.81 18.88
C ALA A 174 -0.09 2.13 19.32
N LEU A 175 -0.76 2.85 18.42
CA LEU A 175 -1.39 4.13 18.75
C LEU A 175 -2.61 3.97 19.63
N ALA A 176 -2.68 4.77 20.69
CA ALA A 176 -3.83 4.85 21.59
C ALA A 176 -4.95 5.71 20.96
N LEU A 177 -5.83 5.04 20.23
CA LEU A 177 -7.00 5.63 19.58
C LEU A 177 -8.16 5.86 20.55
N GLN A 178 -8.91 6.94 20.33
CA GLN A 178 -10.18 7.27 20.99
C GLN A 178 -11.33 7.07 20.00
N PRO A 179 -12.51 6.58 20.41
CA PRO A 179 -13.62 6.29 19.49
C PRO A 179 -14.02 7.45 18.56
N GLU A 180 -13.85 8.69 19.01
CA GLU A 180 -14.12 9.94 18.30
C GLU A 180 -12.93 10.48 17.47
N ASP A 181 -11.81 9.76 17.42
CA ASP A 181 -10.68 10.16 16.59
C ASP A 181 -11.06 10.12 15.10
N PHE A 182 -10.68 11.18 14.39
CA PHE A 182 -10.66 11.19 12.94
C PHE A 182 -9.31 10.70 12.45
N ILE A 183 -9.28 9.52 11.84
CA ILE A 183 -8.03 8.90 11.39
C ILE A 183 -7.84 9.18 9.90
N TYR A 184 -6.69 9.76 9.55
CA TYR A 184 -6.22 9.84 8.18
C TYR A 184 -4.92 9.04 8.02
N ALA A 185 -4.94 8.00 7.18
CA ALA A 185 -3.79 7.14 6.93
C ALA A 185 -3.30 7.25 5.49
N ASP A 186 -2.01 7.55 5.32
CA ASP A 186 -1.32 7.59 4.02
C ASP A 186 -0.06 6.71 4.07
N PRO A 187 -0.22 5.37 4.08
CA PRO A 187 0.91 4.45 4.19
C PRO A 187 1.83 4.55 2.98
N PRO A 188 3.07 4.04 3.07
CA PRO A 188 3.87 3.79 1.88
C PRO A 188 3.09 2.96 0.87
N TYR A 189 3.06 3.42 -0.39
CA TYR A 189 2.23 2.78 -1.42
C TYR A 189 2.75 1.39 -1.78
N ASP A 190 1.80 0.57 -2.18
CA ASP A 190 2.06 -0.71 -2.78
C ASP A 190 2.72 -0.54 -4.15
N VAL A 191 4.05 -0.64 -4.19
CA VAL A 191 4.83 -0.58 -5.43
C VAL A 191 5.38 -1.97 -5.78
N GLU A 192 5.42 -2.29 -7.07
CA GLU A 192 6.06 -3.50 -7.56
C GLU A 192 7.50 -3.59 -7.03
N PHE A 193 7.85 -4.76 -6.51
CA PHE A 193 9.07 -5.02 -5.76
C PHE A 193 10.30 -4.70 -6.61
N THR A 194 10.90 -3.52 -6.41
CA THR A 194 12.30 -3.29 -6.80
C THR A 194 13.16 -3.79 -5.64
N SER A 195 14.17 -4.60 -5.96
CA SER A 195 15.01 -5.39 -5.05
C SER A 195 15.86 -4.60 -4.03
N TYR A 196 15.51 -3.35 -3.72
CA TYR A 196 16.34 -2.39 -2.99
C TYR A 196 15.82 -1.92 -1.63
N SER A 197 14.73 -2.45 -1.07
CA SER A 197 14.27 -2.07 0.28
C SER A 197 13.87 -3.25 1.16
N ALA A 198 14.87 -3.96 1.70
CA ALA A 198 14.71 -5.00 2.72
C ALA A 198 14.33 -4.46 4.13
N GLY A 199 13.52 -3.40 4.18
CA GLY A 199 12.98 -2.78 5.40
C GLY A 199 11.75 -1.90 5.11
N GLY A 200 11.03 -2.22 4.02
CA GLY A 200 9.86 -1.48 3.57
C GLY A 200 8.54 -1.98 4.15
N PHE A 201 7.49 -1.20 3.96
CA PHE A 201 6.11 -1.54 4.32
C PHE A 201 5.60 -2.66 3.39
N SER A 202 5.42 -3.86 3.93
CA SER A 202 5.10 -5.06 3.16
C SER A 202 3.60 -5.14 2.81
N TRP A 203 3.23 -6.09 1.94
CA TRP A 203 1.81 -6.41 1.73
C TRP A 203 1.12 -6.86 3.02
N ALA A 204 1.81 -7.63 3.86
CA ALA A 204 1.27 -8.03 5.15
C ALA A 204 1.01 -6.81 6.06
N ASP A 205 1.84 -5.77 5.96
CA ASP A 205 1.60 -4.50 6.66
C ASP A 205 0.41 -3.73 6.08
N GLN A 206 0.19 -3.76 4.76
CA GLN A 206 -1.03 -3.18 4.14
C GLN A 206 -2.29 -3.86 4.68
N VAL A 207 -2.30 -5.19 4.74
CA VAL A 207 -3.43 -5.95 5.29
C VAL A 207 -3.63 -5.63 6.77
N ARG A 208 -2.57 -5.69 7.58
CA ARG A 208 -2.62 -5.38 9.02
C ARG A 208 -3.14 -3.96 9.27
N LEU A 209 -2.70 -2.99 8.45
CA LEU A 209 -3.18 -1.62 8.52
C LEU A 209 -4.66 -1.52 8.19
N ALA A 210 -5.11 -2.10 7.07
CA ALA A 210 -6.49 -2.04 6.64
C ALA A 210 -7.43 -2.68 7.69
N GLU A 211 -7.04 -3.82 8.26
CA GLU A 211 -7.80 -4.49 9.31
C GLU A 211 -7.87 -3.66 10.59
N TRP A 212 -6.74 -3.14 11.07
CA TRP A 212 -6.66 -2.27 12.25
C TRP A 212 -7.52 -1.02 12.10
N LEU A 213 -7.40 -0.32 10.96
CA LEU A 213 -8.21 0.85 10.63
C LEU A 213 -9.70 0.51 10.53
N SER A 214 -10.04 -0.65 9.96
CA SER A 214 -11.43 -1.06 9.77
C SER A 214 -12.17 -1.36 11.08
N ALA A 215 -11.44 -1.68 12.14
CA ALA A 215 -11.98 -1.97 13.47
C ALA A 215 -12.31 -0.69 14.26
N HIS A 216 -11.80 0.47 13.84
CA HIS A 216 -12.07 1.75 14.50
C HIS A 216 -13.55 2.17 14.34
N PRO A 217 -14.25 2.56 15.42
CA PRO A 217 -15.66 2.97 15.34
C PRO A 217 -15.85 4.40 14.81
N GLY A 218 -14.82 5.25 14.90
CA GLY A 218 -14.84 6.63 14.41
C GLY A 218 -14.57 6.76 12.91
N PRO A 219 -14.54 8.00 12.38
CA PRO A 219 -14.28 8.24 10.97
C PRO A 219 -12.84 7.90 10.61
N VAL A 220 -12.69 7.12 9.54
CA VAL A 220 -11.41 6.71 9.00
C VAL A 220 -11.35 7.06 7.52
N VAL A 221 -10.23 7.63 7.09
CA VAL A 221 -9.93 7.94 5.70
C VAL A 221 -8.52 7.43 5.36
N LEU A 222 -8.37 6.77 4.21
CA LEU A 222 -7.10 6.20 3.74
C LEU A 222 -6.84 6.61 2.29
N SER A 223 -5.61 6.95 1.97
CA SER A 223 -5.16 7.10 0.58
C SER A 223 -4.18 6.01 0.19
N ASN A 224 -4.29 5.53 -1.06
CA ASN A 224 -3.30 4.63 -1.65
C ASN A 224 -3.36 4.68 -3.18
N GLN A 225 -2.43 4.03 -3.87
CA GLN A 225 -2.55 3.78 -5.31
C GLN A 225 -3.75 2.83 -5.58
N ALA A 226 -4.53 3.12 -6.63
CA ALA A 226 -5.69 2.31 -6.99
C ALA A 226 -5.29 1.02 -7.77
N THR A 227 -4.45 0.18 -7.17
CA THR A 227 -4.16 -1.16 -7.71
C THR A 227 -5.33 -2.11 -7.41
N ALA A 228 -5.52 -3.15 -8.23
CA ALA A 228 -6.62 -4.11 -8.03
C ALA A 228 -6.60 -4.72 -6.62
N ARG A 229 -5.42 -5.14 -6.15
CA ARG A 229 -5.26 -5.74 -4.82
C ARG A 229 -5.59 -4.78 -3.67
N ILE A 230 -5.22 -3.50 -3.78
CA ILE A 230 -5.58 -2.49 -2.77
C ILE A 230 -7.08 -2.23 -2.76
N VAL A 231 -7.70 -2.09 -3.93
CA VAL A 231 -9.15 -1.89 -4.06
C VAL A 231 -9.90 -3.05 -3.42
N GLU A 232 -9.51 -4.29 -3.72
CA GLU A 232 -10.10 -5.50 -3.14
C GLU A 232 -9.94 -5.55 -1.62
N LEU A 233 -8.74 -5.27 -1.10
CA LEU A 233 -8.45 -5.25 0.34
C LEU A 233 -9.34 -4.23 1.07
N TYR A 234 -9.42 -3.01 0.57
CA TYR A 234 -10.20 -1.95 1.20
C TYR A 234 -11.70 -2.23 1.13
N GLN A 235 -12.20 -2.77 0.02
CA GLN A 235 -13.59 -3.22 -0.08
C GLN A 235 -13.90 -4.37 0.89
N ALA A 236 -13.00 -5.35 1.02
CA ALA A 236 -13.14 -6.46 1.96
C ALA A 236 -13.19 -5.99 3.42
N CYS A 237 -12.49 -4.91 3.75
CA CYS A 237 -12.51 -4.26 5.06
C CYS A 237 -13.74 -3.32 5.27
N GLY A 238 -14.60 -3.19 4.26
CA GLY A 238 -15.83 -2.41 4.31
C GLY A 238 -15.63 -0.91 4.15
N PHE A 239 -14.58 -0.47 3.46
CA PHE A 239 -14.39 0.93 3.12
C PHE A 239 -15.24 1.31 1.88
N GLU A 240 -15.76 2.53 1.86
CA GLU A 240 -16.27 3.22 0.66
C GLU A 240 -15.06 3.76 -0.12
N LEU A 241 -15.08 3.71 -1.45
CA LEU A 241 -13.94 4.10 -2.29
C LEU A 241 -14.32 5.24 -3.25
N LEU A 242 -13.45 6.25 -3.34
CA LEU A 242 -13.47 7.33 -4.31
C LEU A 242 -12.15 7.33 -5.09
N TYR A 243 -12.23 7.32 -6.42
CA TYR A 243 -11.06 7.35 -7.30
C TYR A 243 -10.73 8.79 -7.67
N LEU A 244 -9.46 9.16 -7.55
CA LEU A 244 -8.96 10.51 -7.81
C LEU A 244 -7.75 10.45 -8.76
N GLU A 245 -7.64 11.44 -9.63
CA GLU A 245 -6.45 11.61 -10.47
C GLU A 245 -5.38 12.38 -9.68
N ALA A 246 -4.31 11.69 -9.31
CA ALA A 246 -3.24 12.29 -8.54
C ALA A 246 -2.16 12.90 -9.46
N PRO A 247 -1.74 14.16 -9.21
CA PRO A 247 -0.66 14.78 -9.96
C PRO A 247 0.69 14.16 -9.59
N ARG A 248 1.34 13.42 -10.53
CA ARG A 248 2.70 12.90 -10.32
C ARG A 248 3.73 14.04 -10.38
N ARG A 249 4.18 14.51 -9.21
CA ARG A 249 5.24 15.55 -9.10
C ARG A 249 6.67 14.98 -9.05
N ILE A 250 6.84 13.70 -8.76
CA ILE A 250 8.14 13.01 -8.69
C ILE A 250 8.00 11.70 -9.49
N SER A 251 8.83 11.53 -10.53
CA SER A 251 8.86 10.34 -11.38
C SER A 251 10.31 9.85 -11.50
N ALA A 252 10.53 8.55 -11.31
CA ALA A 252 11.84 7.93 -11.50
C ALA A 252 12.23 7.87 -13.00
N ASN A 253 11.24 7.84 -13.90
CA ASN A 253 11.44 7.51 -15.32
C ASN A 253 11.03 8.66 -16.28
N GLY A 254 10.72 9.85 -15.76
CA GLY A 254 10.32 11.00 -16.59
C GLY A 254 8.87 10.97 -17.10
N ASP A 255 8.16 9.83 -16.97
CA ASP A 255 6.73 9.73 -17.23
C ASP A 255 5.93 10.47 -16.14
N ARG A 256 5.07 11.40 -16.57
CA ARG A 256 4.26 12.30 -15.74
C ARG A 256 2.76 12.06 -15.90
N ALA A 257 2.34 10.96 -16.53
CA ALA A 257 0.94 10.59 -16.62
C ALA A 257 0.30 10.50 -15.21
N PRO A 258 -0.92 11.02 -14.99
CA PRO A 258 -1.61 10.95 -13.70
C PRO A 258 -1.70 9.50 -13.20
N ALA A 259 -1.44 9.27 -11.91
CA ALA A 259 -1.72 8.00 -11.29
C ALA A 259 -3.17 8.01 -10.78
N CYS A 260 -3.91 6.93 -11.02
CA CYS A 260 -5.17 6.72 -10.33
C CYS A 260 -4.87 6.38 -8.86
N GLU A 261 -5.31 7.23 -7.94
CA GLU A 261 -5.26 7.00 -6.50
C GLU A 261 -6.67 6.71 -5.99
N VAL A 262 -6.75 5.95 -4.91
CA VAL A 262 -7.99 5.67 -4.20
C VAL A 262 -7.97 6.39 -2.87
N LEU A 263 -9.00 7.21 -2.63
CA LEU A 263 -9.35 7.73 -1.33
C LEU A 263 -10.49 6.87 -0.79
N SER A 264 -10.27 6.17 0.31
CA SER A 264 -11.28 5.30 0.90
C SER A 264 -11.70 5.82 2.27
N SER A 265 -12.94 5.58 2.66
CA SER A 265 -13.44 5.98 3.98
C SER A 265 -14.30 4.93 4.65
N LYS A 266 -14.40 5.02 5.98
CA LYS A 266 -15.33 4.26 6.80
C LYS A 266 -15.85 5.15 7.91
N ASN A 267 -17.12 4.97 8.27
CA ASN A 267 -17.84 5.79 9.25
C ASN A 267 -17.87 7.30 8.93
N ILE A 268 -17.61 7.67 7.68
CA ILE A 268 -17.82 9.00 7.10
C ILE A 268 -18.05 8.87 5.60
N SER A 269 -19.07 9.55 5.06
CA SER A 269 -19.46 9.44 3.66
C SER A 269 -18.60 10.31 2.76
N LEU A 270 -18.14 9.75 1.63
CA LEU A 270 -17.37 10.50 0.62
C LEU A 270 -18.24 11.43 -0.23
N ASP A 271 -19.58 11.28 -0.20
CA ASP A 271 -20.52 12.17 -0.90
C ASP A 271 -20.44 13.64 -0.40
N ILE A 272 -19.86 13.86 0.79
CA ILE A 272 -19.58 15.19 1.34
C ILE A 272 -18.59 15.96 0.44
N ILE A 273 -17.73 15.26 -0.29
CA ILE A 273 -16.74 15.88 -1.17
C ILE A 273 -17.44 16.42 -2.41
N ALA A 274 -17.63 17.74 -2.46
CA ALA A 274 -18.09 18.43 -3.66
C ALA A 274 -17.06 18.27 -4.79
N MET A 275 -17.43 17.53 -5.84
CA MET A 275 -16.60 17.39 -7.04
C MET A 275 -17.01 18.43 -8.10
N PRO A 276 -16.07 19.07 -8.80
CA PRO A 276 -16.37 19.67 -10.10
C PRO A 276 -16.89 18.57 -11.03
N VAL A 277 -17.98 18.85 -11.75
CA VAL A 277 -18.74 17.93 -12.59
C VAL A 277 -17.86 16.98 -13.40
N GLN A 278 -17.74 15.72 -12.95
CA GLN A 278 -17.53 14.51 -13.76
C GLN A 278 -17.74 13.26 -12.89
N ARG A 279 -19.01 12.97 -12.55
CA ARG A 279 -19.42 11.63 -12.12
C ARG A 279 -19.24 10.66 -13.29
N LYS A 280 -18.08 10.04 -13.44
CA LYS A 280 -18.03 8.69 -14.02
C LYS A 280 -18.44 7.73 -12.91
N LEU A 281 -19.75 7.55 -12.77
CA LEU A 281 -20.34 6.43 -12.02
C LEU A 281 -19.86 5.12 -12.67
N ILE A 282 -18.76 4.57 -12.18
CA ILE A 282 -18.51 3.13 -12.33
C ILE A 282 -19.50 2.47 -11.38
N LYS A 283 -20.61 1.95 -11.92
CA LYS A 283 -21.70 1.34 -11.16
C LYS A 283 -21.13 0.29 -10.18
N THR A 284 -21.34 0.55 -8.90
CA THR A 284 -21.22 -0.39 -7.78
C THR A 284 -21.97 -1.69 -8.10
N ARG A 285 -21.25 -2.82 -8.18
CA ARG A 285 -21.86 -4.16 -8.12
C ARG A 285 -21.74 -4.66 -6.69
N SER A 286 -22.89 -4.85 -6.04
CA SER A 286 -23.05 -5.41 -4.70
C SER A 286 -22.45 -6.82 -4.60
N TYR A 287 -21.63 -7.09 -3.59
CA TYR A 287 -21.13 -8.42 -3.24
C TYR A 287 -21.50 -8.79 -1.80
N PRO A 288 -21.96 -10.02 -1.54
CA PRO A 288 -22.36 -10.45 -0.21
C PRO A 288 -21.17 -10.78 0.70
N LYS A 289 -21.38 -10.60 2.02
CA LYS A 289 -20.40 -10.78 3.11
C LYS A 289 -19.88 -12.23 3.20
N VAL A 290 -18.56 -12.38 3.30
CA VAL A 290 -17.90 -13.67 3.61
C VAL A 290 -17.67 -13.78 5.13
N THR A 291 -18.06 -14.91 5.70
CA THR A 291 -17.98 -15.21 7.14
C THR A 291 -16.61 -15.77 7.55
N LYS A 292 -16.21 -15.43 8.79
CA LYS A 292 -14.93 -15.77 9.45
C LYS A 292 -14.62 -17.27 9.48
N ARG A 293 -13.47 -17.67 8.91
CA ARG A 293 -12.35 -18.44 9.53
C ARG A 293 -11.55 -19.22 8.48
N SER A 294 -10.25 -19.35 8.76
CA SER A 294 -9.27 -20.41 8.39
C SER A 294 -8.27 -20.15 7.26
N HIS A 295 -7.02 -20.58 7.55
CA HIS A 295 -5.79 -20.77 6.76
C HIS A 295 -5.64 -19.99 5.44
N THR A 296 -4.52 -19.27 5.27
CA THR A 296 -4.22 -18.44 4.07
C THR A 296 -4.47 -19.16 2.74
N GLY A 297 -4.21 -20.47 2.62
CA GLY A 297 -4.56 -21.25 1.42
C GLY A 297 -6.06 -21.27 1.09
N LYS A 298 -6.92 -21.35 2.11
CA LYS A 298 -8.38 -21.33 1.97
C LYS A 298 -8.92 -19.97 1.54
N VAL A 299 -8.25 -18.87 1.92
CA VAL A 299 -8.59 -17.53 1.42
C VAL A 299 -8.47 -17.48 -0.11
N HIS A 300 -7.41 -18.08 -0.68
CA HIS A 300 -7.20 -18.09 -2.13
C HIS A 300 -8.15 -19.05 -2.86
N GLU A 301 -8.48 -20.19 -2.26
CA GLU A 301 -9.55 -21.07 -2.75
C GLU A 301 -10.90 -20.36 -2.79
N ASP A 302 -11.24 -19.63 -1.71
CA ASP A 302 -12.48 -18.87 -1.62
C ASP A 302 -12.51 -17.71 -2.63
N LEU A 303 -11.38 -17.06 -2.89
CA LEU A 303 -11.25 -16.03 -3.93
C LEU A 303 -11.44 -16.60 -5.34
N ALA A 304 -10.81 -17.73 -5.65
CA ALA A 304 -10.95 -18.40 -6.95
C ALA A 304 -12.40 -18.89 -7.17
N GLU A 305 -13.02 -19.50 -6.15
CA GLU A 305 -14.41 -19.92 -6.19
C GLU A 305 -15.36 -18.74 -6.38
N LEU A 306 -15.16 -17.66 -5.63
CA LEU A 306 -16.01 -16.47 -5.74
C LEU A 306 -15.93 -15.87 -7.14
N ALA A 307 -14.73 -15.82 -7.72
CA ALA A 307 -14.52 -15.31 -9.07
C ALA A 307 -15.24 -16.16 -10.14
N LEU A 308 -15.16 -17.48 -10.00
CA LEU A 308 -15.89 -18.43 -10.83
C LEU A 308 -17.41 -18.26 -10.71
N LYS A 309 -17.95 -18.20 -9.50
CA LYS A 309 -19.40 -17.99 -9.28
C LYS A 309 -19.88 -16.68 -9.90
N LYS A 310 -19.09 -15.61 -9.78
CA LYS A 310 -19.36 -14.32 -10.41
C LYS A 310 -19.33 -14.37 -11.93
N GLY A 311 -18.43 -15.16 -12.51
CA GLY A 311 -18.40 -15.47 -13.94
C GLY A 311 -19.58 -16.30 -14.43
N GLY A 312 -20.48 -16.73 -13.53
CA GLY A 312 -21.60 -17.61 -13.86
C GLY A 312 -21.21 -19.08 -14.00
N TYR A 313 -20.08 -19.50 -13.43
CA TYR A 313 -19.73 -20.91 -13.33
C TYR A 313 -20.35 -21.51 -12.07
N SER A 314 -20.89 -22.72 -12.18
CA SER A 314 -21.15 -23.60 -11.03
C SER A 314 -19.82 -24.22 -10.60
N VAL A 315 -19.60 -24.33 -9.28
CA VAL A 315 -18.31 -24.78 -8.74
C VAL A 315 -18.51 -25.97 -7.82
N GLN A 316 -17.73 -27.02 -8.03
CA GLN A 316 -17.59 -28.15 -7.12
C GLN A 316 -16.18 -28.13 -6.53
N LYS A 317 -16.05 -28.31 -5.22
CA LYS A 317 -14.74 -28.34 -4.53
C LYS A 317 -14.26 -29.76 -4.37
N GLN A 318 -12.94 -29.95 -4.44
CA GLN A 318 -12.26 -31.16 -4.01
C GLN A 318 -12.87 -32.41 -4.68
N VAL A 319 -12.89 -32.39 -6.01
CA VAL A 319 -13.58 -33.38 -6.86
C VAL A 319 -12.62 -34.48 -7.26
N ASP A 320 -12.98 -35.73 -6.97
CA ASP A 320 -12.21 -36.90 -7.41
C ASP A 320 -12.39 -37.11 -8.90
N ILE A 321 -11.29 -37.02 -9.65
CA ILE A 321 -11.26 -37.18 -11.11
C ILE A 321 -11.03 -38.64 -11.50
N GLY A 322 -10.45 -39.43 -10.59
CA GLY A 322 -10.19 -40.86 -10.78
C GLY A 322 -8.71 -41.21 -10.69
N VAL A 323 -8.38 -42.46 -11.02
CA VAL A 323 -7.01 -42.98 -10.93
C VAL A 323 -6.23 -42.66 -12.22
N LEU A 324 -5.11 -41.95 -12.06
CA LEU A 324 -4.19 -41.66 -13.15
C LEU A 324 -3.29 -42.86 -13.45
N SER A 325 -2.58 -42.81 -14.58
CA SER A 325 -1.62 -43.81 -15.04
C SER A 325 -0.48 -44.06 -14.04
N THR A 326 -0.24 -43.09 -13.17
CA THR A 326 0.68 -43.16 -12.04
C THR A 326 0.19 -44.06 -10.89
N GLY A 327 -1.04 -44.60 -10.96
CA GLY A 327 -1.69 -45.38 -9.91
C GLY A 327 -2.26 -44.54 -8.76
N LYS A 328 -2.12 -43.21 -8.80
CA LYS A 328 -2.66 -42.30 -7.79
C LYS A 328 -4.03 -41.77 -8.19
N THR A 329 -4.93 -41.66 -7.23
CA THR A 329 -6.18 -40.91 -7.38
C THR A 329 -5.86 -39.43 -7.47
N TYR A 330 -6.36 -38.77 -8.52
CA TYR A 330 -6.24 -37.33 -8.70
C TYR A 330 -7.50 -36.63 -8.25
N ARG A 331 -7.32 -35.58 -7.44
CA ARG A 331 -8.39 -34.75 -6.89
C ARG A 331 -8.14 -33.32 -7.31
N ALA A 332 -9.07 -32.75 -8.07
CA ALA A 332 -9.00 -31.35 -8.48
C ALA A 332 -9.50 -30.45 -7.35
N ASP A 333 -8.83 -29.32 -7.13
CA ASP A 333 -9.20 -28.39 -6.07
C ASP A 333 -10.58 -27.77 -6.33
N LEU A 334 -10.84 -27.37 -7.58
CA LEU A 334 -12.16 -26.95 -8.04
C LEU A 334 -12.47 -27.53 -9.43
N VAL A 335 -13.75 -27.78 -9.69
CA VAL A 335 -14.29 -28.00 -11.03
C VAL A 335 -15.30 -26.91 -11.31
N ALA A 336 -15.05 -26.10 -12.34
CA ALA A 336 -15.95 -25.05 -12.78
C ALA A 336 -16.76 -25.53 -13.99
N SER A 337 -18.08 -25.41 -13.94
CA SER A 337 -18.97 -25.80 -15.04
C SER A 337 -19.83 -24.62 -15.47
N LYS A 338 -19.81 -24.31 -16.76
CA LYS A 338 -20.66 -23.28 -17.36
C LYS A 338 -21.11 -23.74 -18.75
N SER A 339 -22.43 -23.75 -18.97
CA SER A 339 -23.04 -24.38 -20.14
C SER A 339 -22.55 -25.84 -20.26
N ASP A 340 -22.20 -26.31 -21.47
CA ASP A 340 -21.70 -27.67 -21.71
C ASP A 340 -20.18 -27.83 -21.50
N SER A 341 -19.53 -26.84 -20.89
CA SER A 341 -18.08 -26.84 -20.67
C SER A 341 -17.74 -26.98 -19.20
N GLN A 342 -16.83 -27.91 -18.88
CA GLN A 342 -16.23 -28.05 -17.56
C GLN A 342 -14.72 -27.81 -17.61
N PHE A 343 -14.20 -27.19 -16.56
CA PHE A 343 -12.80 -26.83 -16.42
C PHE A 343 -12.25 -27.36 -15.10
N LEU A 344 -11.05 -27.93 -15.15
CA LEU A 344 -10.33 -28.34 -13.94
C LEU A 344 -9.51 -27.16 -13.43
N ILE A 345 -9.49 -26.95 -12.12
CA ILE A 345 -8.67 -25.92 -11.49
C ILE A 345 -7.87 -26.58 -10.37
N SER A 346 -6.54 -26.51 -10.46
CA SER A 346 -5.66 -26.81 -9.34
C SER A 346 -5.01 -25.52 -8.83
N LEU A 347 -5.07 -25.33 -7.53
CA LEU A 347 -4.56 -24.15 -6.84
C LEU A 347 -3.29 -24.54 -6.09
N LYS A 348 -2.16 -23.89 -6.38
CA LYS A 348 -0.90 -24.07 -5.65
C LYS A 348 -0.50 -22.79 -4.95
N TRP A 349 -0.08 -22.91 -3.71
CA TRP A 349 0.26 -21.79 -2.86
C TRP A 349 1.70 -21.84 -2.36
N GLN A 350 2.40 -20.70 -2.41
CA GLN A 350 3.75 -20.57 -1.86
C GLN A 350 3.99 -19.18 -1.27
N GLN A 351 4.32 -19.12 0.04
CA GLN A 351 4.64 -17.86 0.77
C GLN A 351 6.13 -17.60 0.91
N SER A 352 6.96 -18.64 0.88
CA SER A 352 8.41 -18.53 0.98
C SER A 352 9.06 -19.47 -0.05
N PRO A 353 10.29 -19.19 -0.52
CA PRO A 353 11.02 -20.09 -1.41
C PRO A 353 11.08 -21.51 -0.86
N GLY A 354 10.94 -22.52 -1.73
CA GLY A 354 10.79 -23.91 -1.31
C GLY A 354 10.42 -24.85 -2.45
N THR A 355 10.24 -26.14 -2.13
CA THR A 355 10.14 -27.26 -3.09
C THR A 355 8.79 -27.37 -3.81
N ALA A 356 7.84 -26.46 -3.58
CA ALA A 356 6.55 -26.48 -4.29
C ALA A 356 6.71 -26.22 -5.79
N GLU A 357 7.76 -25.50 -6.19
CA GLU A 357 8.11 -25.22 -7.59
C GLU A 357 8.47 -26.49 -8.35
N GLU A 358 9.22 -27.38 -7.70
CA GLU A 358 9.61 -28.68 -8.26
C GLU A 358 8.40 -29.59 -8.54
N LYS A 359 7.27 -29.33 -7.89
CA LYS A 359 6.03 -30.10 -8.05
C LYS A 359 5.16 -29.61 -9.22
N ILE A 360 5.42 -28.41 -9.75
CA ILE A 360 4.63 -27.83 -10.85
C ILE A 360 4.65 -28.70 -12.11
N PRO A 361 5.80 -29.20 -12.61
CA PRO A 361 5.80 -30.07 -13.78
C PRO A 361 4.97 -31.34 -13.59
N PHE A 362 5.04 -31.95 -12.40
CA PHE A 362 4.25 -33.15 -12.09
C PHE A 362 2.75 -32.86 -12.04
N GLU A 363 2.35 -31.72 -11.47
CA GLU A 363 0.95 -31.29 -11.45
C GLU A 363 0.41 -31.06 -12.87
N VAL A 364 1.22 -30.45 -13.75
CA VAL A 364 0.85 -30.25 -15.16
C VAL A 364 0.64 -31.60 -15.86
N ILE A 365 1.50 -32.59 -15.64
CA ILE A 365 1.33 -33.94 -16.19
C ILE A 365 0.01 -34.57 -15.71
N CYS A 366 -0.31 -34.43 -14.43
CA CYS A 366 -1.56 -34.95 -13.87
C CYS A 366 -2.80 -34.28 -14.52
N LEU A 367 -2.78 -32.96 -14.69
CA LEU A 367 -3.85 -32.21 -15.32
C LEU A 367 -4.02 -32.54 -16.81
N ILE A 368 -2.93 -32.71 -17.56
CA ILE A 368 -2.98 -33.16 -18.96
C ILE A 368 -3.72 -34.49 -19.05
N GLU A 369 -3.31 -35.47 -18.24
CA GLU A 369 -3.89 -36.80 -18.27
C GLU A 369 -5.37 -36.76 -17.84
N ALA A 370 -5.70 -35.99 -16.79
CA ALA A 370 -7.06 -35.80 -16.33
C ALA A 370 -7.98 -35.22 -17.41
N VAL A 371 -7.52 -34.22 -18.17
CA VAL A 371 -8.27 -33.65 -19.29
C VAL A 371 -8.44 -34.66 -20.43
N GLN A 372 -7.37 -35.36 -20.83
CA GLN A 372 -7.40 -36.32 -21.94
C GLN A 372 -8.29 -37.53 -21.65
N LYS A 373 -8.18 -38.14 -20.46
CA LYS A 373 -9.00 -39.30 -20.06
C LYS A 373 -10.47 -38.98 -19.86
N SER A 374 -10.81 -37.70 -19.75
CA SER A 374 -12.19 -37.26 -19.55
C SER A 374 -13.09 -37.41 -20.78
N ASN A 375 -12.54 -37.83 -21.93
CA ASN A 375 -13.25 -37.99 -23.21
C ASN A 375 -14.09 -36.74 -23.58
N GLY A 376 -13.50 -35.56 -23.39
CA GLY A 376 -14.11 -34.28 -23.74
C GLY A 376 -15.03 -33.67 -22.67
N LYS A 377 -15.19 -34.33 -21.51
CA LYS A 377 -15.91 -33.78 -20.36
C LYS A 377 -15.25 -32.50 -19.84
N TYR A 378 -13.92 -32.51 -19.66
CA TYR A 378 -13.16 -31.32 -19.31
C TYR A 378 -12.56 -30.71 -20.58
N LYS A 379 -12.89 -29.44 -20.85
CA LYS A 379 -12.39 -28.73 -22.04
C LYS A 379 -10.96 -28.27 -21.87
N HIS A 380 -10.60 -27.86 -20.66
CA HIS A 380 -9.29 -27.30 -20.34
C HIS A 380 -9.02 -27.36 -18.83
N ALA A 381 -7.76 -27.20 -18.45
CA ALA A 381 -7.32 -27.13 -17.05
C ALA A 381 -6.54 -25.85 -16.75
N TYR A 382 -6.68 -25.35 -15.53
CA TYR A 382 -5.96 -24.20 -15.02
C TYR A 382 -5.14 -24.59 -13.80
N LEU A 383 -3.82 -24.41 -13.89
CA LEU A 383 -2.92 -24.49 -12.75
C LEU A 383 -2.64 -23.07 -12.26
N VAL A 384 -3.24 -22.72 -11.12
CA VAL A 384 -3.25 -21.36 -10.59
C VAL A 384 -2.21 -21.25 -9.49
N LEU A 385 -1.25 -20.35 -9.68
CA LEU A 385 -0.17 -20.06 -8.73
C LEU A 385 -0.55 -18.86 -7.86
N GLY A 386 -0.68 -19.08 -6.56
CA GLY A 386 -0.92 -18.03 -5.58
C GLY A 386 0.26 -17.85 -4.61
N GLY A 387 0.45 -16.62 -4.14
CA GLY A 387 1.38 -16.27 -3.07
C GLY A 387 2.71 -15.81 -3.59
N ASP A 388 3.54 -15.16 -2.77
CA ASP A 388 4.70 -14.40 -3.23
C ASP A 388 6.04 -15.18 -3.20
N GLY A 389 6.02 -16.42 -2.72
CA GLY A 389 7.23 -17.24 -2.51
C GLY A 389 7.75 -18.01 -3.73
N TRP A 390 7.12 -17.89 -4.89
CA TRP A 390 7.54 -18.56 -6.13
C TRP A 390 8.76 -17.84 -6.75
N THR A 391 9.93 -18.49 -6.77
CA THR A 391 11.14 -18.01 -7.45
C THR A 391 11.12 -18.24 -8.97
N LEU A 392 10.36 -19.24 -9.45
CA LEU A 392 10.21 -19.64 -10.84
C LEU A 392 8.84 -19.23 -11.43
N ARG A 393 8.10 -18.31 -10.79
CA ARG A 393 6.75 -17.89 -11.25
C ARG A 393 6.74 -17.52 -12.73
N ASP A 394 7.63 -16.61 -13.12
CA ASP A 394 7.69 -16.10 -14.48
C ASP A 394 8.10 -17.18 -15.48
N TYR A 395 8.94 -18.13 -15.06
CA TYR A 395 9.30 -19.27 -15.90
C TYR A 395 8.06 -20.10 -16.25
N TYR A 396 7.21 -20.41 -15.26
CA TYR A 396 6.02 -21.22 -15.49
C TYR A 396 4.90 -20.45 -16.22
N THR A 397 4.62 -19.21 -15.83
CA THR A 397 3.51 -18.42 -16.41
C THR A 397 3.81 -17.87 -17.81
N SER A 398 5.07 -17.72 -18.18
CA SER A 398 5.47 -17.35 -19.56
C SER A 398 5.39 -18.50 -20.56
N GLY A 399 5.08 -19.70 -20.11
CA GLY A 399 5.01 -20.88 -20.97
C GLY A 399 6.37 -21.47 -21.34
N LYS A 400 7.47 -21.06 -20.69
CA LYS A 400 8.82 -21.61 -20.97
C LYS A 400 8.90 -23.11 -20.70
N LEU A 401 8.10 -23.67 -19.79
CA LEU A 401 8.00 -25.12 -19.59
C LEU A 401 7.60 -25.88 -20.87
N CYS A 402 7.01 -25.20 -21.86
CA CYS A 402 6.59 -25.80 -23.12
C CYS A 402 7.75 -26.28 -24.01
N SER A 403 8.99 -25.81 -23.77
CA SER A 403 10.17 -26.38 -24.41
C SER A 403 10.47 -27.81 -23.96
N HIS A 404 9.86 -28.26 -22.87
CA HIS A 404 10.10 -29.59 -22.27
C HIS A 404 8.84 -30.45 -22.19
N LEU A 405 7.65 -29.83 -22.09
CA LEU A 405 6.38 -30.52 -21.98
C LEU A 405 5.31 -29.83 -22.85
N ASN A 406 4.73 -30.52 -23.82
CA ASN A 406 3.70 -29.91 -24.66
C ASN A 406 2.32 -29.94 -23.97
N TYR A 407 1.96 -28.87 -23.26
CA TYR A 407 0.73 -28.82 -22.44
C TYR A 407 -0.25 -27.71 -22.83
N GLN A 408 0.13 -26.75 -23.69
CA GLN A 408 -0.60 -25.48 -23.87
C GLN A 408 -2.04 -25.65 -24.37
N LYS A 409 -2.34 -26.72 -25.10
CA LYS A 409 -3.68 -27.01 -25.61
C LYS A 409 -4.64 -27.55 -24.55
N LEU A 410 -4.12 -27.97 -23.39
CA LEU A 410 -4.87 -28.71 -22.37
C LEU A 410 -4.79 -28.07 -20.98
N VAL A 411 -3.68 -27.39 -20.68
CA VAL A 411 -3.41 -26.77 -19.39
C VAL A 411 -2.90 -25.34 -19.57
N THR A 412 -3.37 -24.41 -18.75
CA THR A 412 -2.81 -23.06 -18.62
C THR A 412 -2.27 -22.86 -17.22
N ILE A 413 -0.99 -22.51 -17.12
CA ILE A 413 -0.38 -22.07 -15.85
C ILE A 413 -0.52 -20.56 -15.75
N ILE A 414 -1.11 -20.09 -14.66
CA ILE A 414 -1.53 -18.69 -14.53
C ILE A 414 -1.40 -18.22 -13.08
N THR A 415 -1.23 -16.92 -12.86
CA THR A 415 -1.27 -16.38 -11.49
C THR A 415 -2.72 -16.29 -11.00
N LEU A 416 -2.91 -16.29 -9.68
CA LEU A 416 -4.24 -16.14 -9.08
C LEU A 416 -4.96 -14.88 -9.57
N GLU A 417 -4.26 -13.76 -9.68
CA GLU A 417 -4.83 -12.48 -10.10
C GLU A 417 -5.35 -12.55 -11.54
N LYS A 418 -4.56 -13.15 -12.45
CA LYS A 418 -4.95 -13.31 -13.85
C LYS A 418 -6.07 -14.35 -14.00
N PHE A 419 -6.06 -15.41 -13.20
CA PHE A 419 -7.14 -16.39 -13.15
C PHE A 419 -8.45 -15.76 -12.70
N ILE A 420 -8.44 -14.97 -11.61
CA ILE A 420 -9.60 -14.23 -11.11
C ILE A 420 -10.15 -13.30 -12.20
N GLY A 421 -9.27 -12.61 -12.94
CA GLY A 421 -9.65 -11.78 -14.08
C GLY A 421 -10.40 -12.54 -15.17
N LEU A 422 -9.90 -13.70 -15.58
CA LEU A 422 -10.56 -14.54 -16.59
C LEU A 422 -11.88 -15.11 -16.08
N ALA A 423 -11.87 -15.69 -14.87
CA ALA A 423 -13.04 -16.30 -14.25
C ALA A 423 -14.18 -15.28 -14.09
N ASN A 424 -13.89 -14.09 -13.57
CA ASN A 424 -14.87 -13.02 -13.37
C ASN A 424 -15.56 -12.56 -14.66
N ASN A 425 -14.84 -12.61 -15.79
CA ASN A 425 -15.33 -12.18 -17.09
C ASN A 425 -15.93 -13.32 -17.91
N ALA A 426 -16.05 -14.53 -17.33
CA ALA A 426 -16.50 -15.72 -18.03
C ALA A 426 -15.63 -16.14 -19.23
N GLN A 427 -14.31 -16.04 -19.06
CA GLN A 427 -13.31 -16.27 -20.11
C GLN A 427 -12.40 -17.48 -19.81
N LEU A 428 -12.86 -18.42 -18.99
CA LEU A 428 -12.25 -19.75 -18.91
C LEU A 428 -12.66 -20.61 -20.12
#